data_AF-A0A814D9E3-F1
#
_entry.id   AF-A0A814D9E3-F1
#
_cell.length_a   1.000
_cell.length_b   1.000
_cell.length_c   1.000
_cell.angle_alpha   90.00
_cell.angle_beta   90.00
_cell.angle_gamma   90.00
#
_symmetry.space_group_name_H-M   'P 1'
#
loop_
_entity.id
_entity.type
_entity.pdbx_description
1 polymer ?
#
loop_
_entity_poly.entity_id
_entity_poly.type
_entity_poly.pdbx_seq_one_letter_code
_entity_poly.pdbx_strand_id
1 'polypeptide(L)'
;MCSSDSIRISVSAYNRSVCVCPINKFGARCLLIDTICEMDKNLTCQHDEQCIPSDEYMISNQKFVCICPKGYIGDRCEIVDNKIILSFGKSIILSQSIHIHFIEVINIDIPMRTTMSTYK
;
A
#
# COMPACT_ATOMS: atom_id res chain seq x y z
N MET A 1 -1.31 -18.13 28.16
CA MET A 1 -0.03 -17.43 27.95
C MET A 1 0.06 -17.03 26.48
N CYS A 2 0.54 -15.83 26.20
CA CYS A 2 0.85 -15.38 24.84
C CYS A 2 2.29 -15.77 24.47
N SER A 3 2.68 -15.63 23.20
CA SER A 3 4.08 -15.76 22.76
C SER A 3 5.00 -14.77 23.50
N SER A 4 6.28 -15.12 23.64
CA SER A 4 7.26 -14.34 24.42
C SER A 4 7.49 -12.92 23.89
N ASP A 5 7.29 -12.71 22.61
CA ASP A 5 7.45 -11.45 21.88
C ASP A 5 6.14 -10.70 21.63
N SER A 6 5.05 -11.13 22.27
CA SER A 6 3.72 -10.52 22.11
C SER A 6 3.32 -9.66 23.31
N ILE A 7 2.45 -8.68 23.06
CA ILE A 7 1.97 -7.77 24.11
C ILE A 7 0.66 -8.32 24.66
N ARG A 8 0.59 -8.48 25.99
CA ARG A 8 -0.64 -8.86 26.68
C ARG A 8 -1.39 -7.60 27.10
N ILE A 9 -2.59 -7.39 26.57
CA ILE A 9 -3.36 -6.16 26.83
C ILE A 9 -4.43 -6.36 27.90
N SER A 10 -5.14 -7.49 27.88
CA SER A 10 -6.23 -7.72 28.81
C SER A 10 -6.52 -9.21 29.00
N VAL A 11 -7.56 -9.49 29.81
CA VAL A 11 -8.11 -10.82 29.99
C VAL A 11 -9.60 -10.76 29.60
N SER A 12 -10.04 -11.68 28.75
CA SER A 12 -11.43 -11.77 28.29
C SER A 12 -12.36 -12.32 29.37
N ALA A 13 -13.67 -12.27 29.13
CA ALA A 13 -14.70 -12.79 30.02
C ALA A 13 -14.55 -14.29 30.38
N TYR A 14 -13.81 -15.05 29.57
CA TYR A 14 -13.52 -16.48 29.80
C TYR A 14 -12.15 -16.73 30.44
N ASN A 15 -11.58 -15.72 31.10
CA ASN A 15 -10.24 -15.77 31.72
C ASN A 15 -9.11 -16.10 30.73
N ARG A 16 -9.27 -15.75 29.45
CA ARG A 16 -8.24 -15.95 28.41
C ARG A 16 -7.50 -14.64 28.15
N SER A 17 -6.19 -14.70 28.04
CA SER A 17 -5.37 -13.52 27.71
C SER A 17 -5.68 -13.02 26.31
N VAL A 18 -5.85 -11.71 26.17
CA VAL A 18 -5.89 -11.03 24.87
C VAL A 18 -4.47 -10.61 24.54
N CYS A 19 -3.98 -11.08 23.40
CA CYS A 19 -2.61 -10.89 22.94
C CYS A 19 -2.62 -10.05 21.67
N VAL A 20 -1.75 -9.06 21.59
CA VAL A 20 -1.44 -8.34 20.35
C VAL A 20 -0.17 -8.92 19.76
N CYS A 21 -0.31 -9.40 18.52
CA CYS A 21 0.75 -10.14 17.84
C CYS A 21 1.71 -9.19 17.10
N PRO A 22 2.99 -9.56 16.99
CA PRO A 22 3.88 -8.95 16.03
C PRO A 22 3.41 -9.23 14.59
N ILE A 23 3.88 -8.43 13.65
CA ILE A 23 3.36 -8.35 12.27
C ILE A 23 3.36 -9.68 11.48
N ASN A 24 4.23 -10.62 11.85
CA ASN A 24 4.36 -11.93 11.20
C ASN A 24 3.78 -13.09 12.02
N LYS A 25 2.97 -12.80 13.05
CA LYS A 25 2.36 -13.84 13.87
C LYS A 25 0.88 -13.61 14.04
N PHE A 26 0.14 -14.71 14.15
CA PHE A 26 -1.30 -14.67 14.27
C PHE A 26 -1.84 -15.75 15.22
N GLY A 27 -3.17 -15.73 15.37
CA GLY A 27 -3.93 -16.60 16.27
C GLY A 27 -4.01 -16.05 17.70
N ALA A 28 -4.91 -16.62 18.50
CA ALA A 28 -5.29 -16.10 19.83
C ALA A 28 -4.14 -15.99 20.85
N ARG A 29 -2.98 -16.59 20.57
CA ARG A 29 -1.78 -16.55 21.42
C ARG A 29 -0.52 -16.09 20.68
N CYS A 30 -0.63 -15.68 19.42
CA CYS A 30 0.50 -15.29 18.58
C CYS A 30 1.58 -16.38 18.45
N LEU A 31 1.17 -17.65 18.38
CA LEU A 31 2.09 -18.80 18.27
C LEU A 31 2.22 -19.31 16.83
N LEU A 32 1.34 -18.86 15.93
CA LEU A 32 1.38 -19.20 14.51
C LEU A 32 2.15 -18.10 13.79
N ILE A 33 3.00 -18.49 12.84
CA ILE A 33 3.87 -17.58 12.10
C ILE A 33 3.38 -17.55 10.65
N ASP A 34 3.23 -16.35 10.09
CA ASP A 34 3.04 -16.16 8.65
C ASP A 34 4.41 -15.97 7.99
N THR A 35 4.70 -16.84 7.02
CA THR A 35 5.96 -16.87 6.28
C THR A 35 5.84 -16.21 4.93
N ILE A 36 4.68 -15.64 4.57
CA ILE A 36 4.44 -15.14 3.21
C ILE A 36 5.43 -14.05 2.81
N CYS A 37 5.75 -13.15 3.73
CA CYS A 37 6.75 -12.10 3.53
C CYS A 37 8.20 -12.58 3.66
N GLU A 38 8.41 -13.82 4.11
CA GLU A 38 9.72 -14.49 4.16
C GLU A 38 10.00 -15.35 2.92
N MET A 39 8.99 -15.54 2.05
CA MET A 39 9.14 -16.18 0.74
C MET A 39 9.96 -15.30 -0.22
N ASP A 40 10.31 -15.83 -1.39
CA ASP A 40 11.06 -15.11 -2.43
C ASP A 40 10.50 -13.70 -2.65
N LYS A 41 11.34 -12.68 -2.42
CA LYS A 41 10.98 -11.26 -2.51
C LYS A 41 10.46 -10.88 -3.89
N ASN A 42 10.85 -11.61 -4.93
CA ASN A 42 10.31 -11.41 -6.28
C ASN A 42 8.82 -11.79 -6.39
N LEU A 43 8.31 -12.63 -5.48
CA LEU A 43 6.92 -13.07 -5.45
C LEU A 43 6.02 -12.18 -4.59
N THR A 44 6.59 -11.44 -3.63
CA THR A 44 5.86 -10.52 -2.75
C THR A 44 6.02 -9.06 -3.18
N CYS A 45 6.79 -8.26 -2.45
CA CYS A 45 7.01 -6.84 -2.75
C CYS A 45 8.34 -6.67 -3.49
N GLN A 46 8.32 -5.97 -4.63
CA GLN A 46 9.55 -5.61 -5.31
C GLN A 46 10.32 -4.54 -4.51
N HIS A 47 11.58 -4.30 -4.88
CA HIS A 47 12.39 -3.20 -4.35
C HIS A 47 12.68 -3.22 -2.82
N ASP A 48 12.64 -4.41 -2.19
CA ASP A 48 13.06 -4.66 -0.79
C ASP A 48 12.24 -3.90 0.28
N GLU A 49 10.95 -3.72 0.04
CA GLU A 49 10.06 -2.90 0.86
C GLU A 49 9.29 -3.66 1.95
N GLN A 50 8.55 -2.91 2.78
CA GLN A 50 7.80 -3.45 3.89
C GLN A 50 6.58 -4.25 3.40
N CYS A 51 6.76 -5.57 3.37
CA CYS A 51 5.69 -6.55 3.22
C CYS A 51 4.97 -6.77 4.55
N ILE A 52 3.65 -6.75 4.51
CA ILE A 52 2.78 -6.97 5.67
C ILE A 52 1.85 -8.14 5.35
N PRO A 53 1.90 -9.25 6.12
CA PRO A 53 0.92 -10.31 5.99
C PRO A 53 -0.50 -9.79 6.24
N SER A 54 -1.47 -10.22 5.43
CA SER A 54 -2.86 -9.80 5.57
C SER A 54 -3.70 -10.90 6.20
N ASP A 55 -4.33 -10.58 7.33
CA ASP A 55 -5.28 -11.45 8.01
C ASP A 55 -6.67 -11.48 7.31
N GLU A 56 -6.89 -10.66 6.27
CA GLU A 56 -8.16 -10.54 5.54
C GLU A 56 -8.37 -11.62 4.45
N TYR A 57 -7.75 -12.77 4.61
CA TYR A 57 -7.82 -13.89 3.67
C TYR A 57 -9.26 -14.35 3.33
N MET A 58 -10.22 -14.07 4.22
CA MET A 58 -11.63 -14.43 4.03
C MET A 58 -12.41 -13.42 3.17
N ILE A 59 -11.89 -12.22 2.94
CA ILE A 59 -12.57 -11.12 2.24
C ILE A 59 -11.86 -10.82 0.90
N SER A 60 -10.55 -10.98 0.86
CA SER A 60 -9.73 -10.80 -0.33
C SER A 60 -8.85 -12.03 -0.58
N ASN A 61 -8.64 -12.39 -1.85
CA ASN A 61 -7.64 -13.40 -2.24
C ASN A 61 -6.19 -12.91 -2.00
N GLN A 62 -6.02 -11.67 -1.55
CA GLN A 62 -4.74 -11.02 -1.33
C GLN A 62 -4.23 -11.30 0.09
N LYS A 63 -3.13 -12.03 0.13
CA LYS A 63 -2.56 -12.60 1.38
C LYS A 63 -1.54 -11.70 2.06
N PHE A 64 -1.11 -10.63 1.39
CA PHE A 64 -0.13 -9.68 1.87
C PHE A 64 -0.36 -8.31 1.22
N VAL A 65 0.17 -7.27 1.85
CA VAL A 65 0.14 -5.88 1.37
C VAL A 65 1.55 -5.33 1.33
N CYS A 66 1.86 -4.56 0.28
CA CYS A 66 3.13 -3.88 0.12
C CYS A 66 3.00 -2.38 0.41
N ILE A 67 3.94 -1.83 1.19
CA ILE A 67 4.07 -0.38 1.35
C ILE A 67 5.07 0.12 0.31
N CYS A 68 4.56 0.67 -0.80
CA CYS A 68 5.40 1.17 -1.88
C CYS A 68 6.07 2.50 -1.52
N PRO A 69 7.35 2.69 -1.88
CA PRO A 69 8.07 3.91 -1.67
C PRO A 69 7.61 4.94 -2.69
N LYS A 70 8.05 6.18 -2.44
CA LYS A 70 7.78 7.27 -3.35
C LYS A 70 8.38 6.99 -4.72
N GLY A 71 7.54 6.93 -5.75
CA GLY A 71 7.99 6.63 -7.11
C GLY A 71 7.61 5.23 -7.60
N TYR A 72 6.91 4.43 -6.79
CA TYR A 72 6.42 3.11 -7.18
C TYR A 72 4.98 2.92 -6.72
N ILE A 73 4.18 2.24 -7.53
CA ILE A 73 2.78 1.89 -7.28
C ILE A 73 2.51 0.46 -7.76
N GLY A 74 1.28 -0.01 -7.57
CA GLY A 74 0.87 -1.39 -7.85
C GLY A 74 0.82 -2.24 -6.58
N ASP A 75 0.19 -3.40 -6.68
CA ASP A 75 -0.01 -4.30 -5.53
C ASP A 75 1.31 -4.83 -4.96
N ARG A 76 2.35 -4.87 -5.79
CA ARG A 76 3.70 -5.34 -5.46
C ARG A 76 4.78 -4.30 -5.70
N CYS A 77 4.38 -3.04 -5.86
CA CYS A 77 5.28 -1.92 -6.16
C CYS A 77 6.07 -2.13 -7.45
N GLU A 78 5.47 -2.83 -8.42
CA GLU A 78 6.06 -3.21 -9.69
C GLU A 78 5.99 -2.12 -10.76
N ILE A 79 5.15 -1.09 -10.54
CA ILE A 79 4.91 -0.03 -11.51
C ILE A 79 5.69 1.21 -11.06
N VAL A 80 6.56 1.73 -11.92
CA VAL A 80 7.22 3.01 -11.69
C VAL A 80 6.18 4.13 -11.81
N ASP A 81 6.01 4.89 -10.74
CA ASP A 81 5.16 6.08 -10.68
C ASP A 81 5.80 7.21 -11.47
N ASN A 82 5.35 7.36 -12.71
CA ASN A 82 5.83 8.37 -13.63
C ASN A 82 5.36 9.77 -13.19
N LYS A 83 6.32 10.66 -12.94
CA LYS A 83 6.04 12.03 -12.51
C LYS A 83 6.19 13.01 -13.65
N ILE A 84 5.17 13.86 -13.82
CA ILE A 84 5.24 15.04 -14.68
C ILE A 84 5.57 16.23 -13.79
N ILE A 85 6.77 16.78 -13.94
CA ILE A 85 7.20 17.97 -13.20
C ILE A 85 7.01 19.19 -14.10
N LEU A 86 6.08 20.07 -13.71
CA LEU A 86 5.83 21.34 -14.38
C LEU A 86 6.53 22.46 -13.61
N SER A 87 7.38 23.21 -14.29
CA SER A 87 8.07 24.38 -13.73
C SER A 87 7.72 25.61 -14.55
N PHE A 88 7.42 26.71 -13.86
CA PHE A 88 7.03 27.97 -14.49
C PHE A 88 8.14 29.01 -14.32
N GLY A 89 8.43 29.75 -15.39
CA GLY A 89 9.37 30.86 -15.32
C GLY A 89 8.88 31.96 -14.40
N LYS A 90 9.81 32.73 -13.80
CA LYS A 90 9.50 33.81 -12.84
C LYS A 90 8.55 34.89 -13.38
N SER A 91 8.43 35.02 -14.69
CA SER A 91 7.56 35.97 -15.37
C SER A 91 6.10 35.50 -15.51
N ILE A 92 5.81 34.23 -15.20
CA ILE A 92 4.45 33.67 -15.29
C ILE A 92 3.77 33.88 -13.93
N ILE A 93 2.70 34.69 -13.93
CA ILE A 93 1.83 34.85 -12.77
C ILE A 93 0.89 33.65 -12.74
N LEU A 94 1.09 32.76 -11.76
CA LEU A 94 0.24 31.59 -11.59
C LEU A 94 -1.12 31.98 -11.00
N SER A 95 -2.19 31.51 -11.63
CA SER A 95 -3.56 31.56 -11.09
C SER A 95 -3.70 30.67 -9.84
N GLN A 96 -4.83 30.78 -9.15
CA GLN A 96 -5.15 29.97 -7.95
C GLN A 96 -5.27 28.47 -8.24
N SER A 97 -5.60 28.10 -9.48
CA SER A 97 -5.70 26.71 -9.94
C SER A 97 -4.91 26.50 -11.23
N ILE A 98 -4.37 25.29 -11.37
CA ILE A 98 -3.77 24.75 -12.59
C ILE A 98 -4.64 23.58 -13.04
N HIS A 99 -5.07 23.59 -14.29
CA HIS A 99 -5.83 22.50 -14.90
C HIS A 99 -4.95 21.75 -15.89
N ILE A 100 -4.75 20.46 -15.65
CA ILE A 100 -3.98 19.56 -16.50
C ILE A 100 -4.98 18.64 -17.21
N HIS A 101 -4.96 18.66 -18.55
CA HIS A 101 -5.82 17.81 -19.38
C HIS A 101 -4.99 16.69 -20.00
N PHE A 102 -5.33 15.46 -19.67
CA PHE A 102 -4.82 14.27 -20.35
C PHE A 102 -5.82 13.90 -21.44
N ILE A 103 -5.33 13.85 -22.69
CA ILE A 103 -6.13 13.51 -23.87
C ILE A 103 -5.49 12.30 -24.52
N GLU A 104 -6.16 11.17 -24.46
CA GLU A 104 -5.72 9.93 -25.12
C GLU A 104 -6.38 9.84 -26.49
N VAL A 105 -5.58 9.77 -27.56
CA VAL A 105 -6.06 9.67 -28.94
C VAL A 105 -5.79 8.25 -29.44
N ILE A 106 -6.82 7.41 -29.37
CA ILE A 106 -6.81 6.07 -29.97
C ILE A 106 -7.46 6.21 -31.35
N ASN A 107 -6.77 5.73 -32.40
CA ASN A 107 -6.98 6.03 -33.82
C ASN A 107 -8.42 5.94 -34.39
N ILE A 108 -9.44 5.50 -33.62
CA ILE A 108 -10.80 5.25 -34.11
C ILE A 108 -11.92 5.72 -33.14
N ASP A 109 -11.60 6.15 -31.90
CA ASP A 109 -12.62 6.49 -30.89
C ASP A 109 -12.60 7.97 -30.46
N ILE A 110 -13.69 8.40 -29.81
CA ILE A 110 -13.78 9.71 -29.13
C ILE A 110 -12.64 9.78 -28.11
N PRO A 111 -11.80 10.82 -28.13
CA PRO A 111 -10.65 10.90 -27.24
C PRO A 111 -11.10 10.90 -25.78
N MET A 112 -10.57 9.97 -24.98
CA MET A 112 -10.81 9.95 -23.55
C MET A 112 -10.09 11.15 -22.92
N ARG A 113 -10.84 11.94 -22.15
CA ARG A 113 -10.35 13.16 -21.51
C ARG A 113 -10.51 13.08 -20.00
N THR A 114 -9.38 13.18 -19.30
CA THR A 114 -9.36 13.32 -17.84
C THR A 114 -8.75 14.67 -17.48
N THR A 115 -9.40 15.40 -16.58
CA THR A 115 -8.95 16.71 -16.11
C THR A 115 -8.57 16.62 -14.65
N MET A 116 -7.36 17.03 -14.32
CA MET A 116 -6.90 17.16 -12.95
C MET A 116 -6.69 18.63 -12.61
N SER A 117 -7.17 19.03 -11.44
CA SER A 117 -7.01 20.40 -10.94
C SER A 117 -6.08 20.38 -9.74
N THR A 118 -5.01 21.17 -9.80
CA THR A 118 -4.11 21.38 -8.67
C THR A 118 -4.24 22.82 -8.22
N TYR A 119 -4.24 23.04 -6.91
CA TYR A 119 -4.29 24.38 -6.33
C TYR A 119 -2.91 24.72 -5.80
N LYS A 120 -2.53 26.00 -5.89
CA LYS A 120 -1.32 26.51 -5.25
C LYS A 120 -1.54 26.69 -3.75
#